data_AF-A0A3B0R0U0-F1
#
_entry.id   AF-A0A3B0R0U0-F1
#
_cell.length_a   1.000
_cell.length_b   1.000
_cell.length_c   1.000
_cell.angle_alpha   90.00
_cell.angle_beta   90.00
_cell.angle_gamma   90.00
#
_symmetry.space_group_name_H-M   'P 1'
#
loop_
_entity.id
_entity.type
_entity.pdbx_description
1 polymer ?
#
loop_
_entity_poly.entity_id
_entity_poly.type
_entity_poly.pdbx_seq_one_letter_code
_entity_poly.pdbx_strand_id
1 'polypeptide(L)'
;MSFYAVVQTELTEKKFIMLALEEMQKRGEITSFRVNNKNDSIDVDRSGDKITIKLDAKTKQYQFAGDSRVVSSFSKRFTQIYALESIKDSLPLDFEIETEKEIGGEINLILKG
;
A
#
# COMPACT_ATOMS: atom_id res chain seq x y z
N MET A 1 23.76 -14.14 -4.69
CA MET A 1 22.77 -14.15 -5.79
C MET A 1 21.75 -13.07 -5.48
N SER A 2 21.51 -12.14 -6.38
CA SER A 2 20.48 -11.11 -6.23
C SER A 2 19.12 -11.71 -6.59
N PHE A 3 18.24 -11.80 -5.60
CA PHE A 3 16.85 -12.23 -5.79
C PHE A 3 16.05 -11.03 -6.33
N TYR A 4 15.39 -11.19 -7.47
CA TYR A 4 14.48 -10.17 -8.01
C TYR A 4 13.05 -10.72 -7.95
N ALA A 5 12.23 -10.18 -7.05
CA ALA A 5 10.81 -10.47 -6.98
C ALA A 5 10.05 -9.46 -7.85
N VAL A 6 9.43 -9.93 -8.93
CA VAL A 6 8.52 -9.12 -9.76
C VAL A 6 7.14 -9.18 -9.11
N VAL A 7 6.84 -8.23 -8.21
CA VAL A 7 5.51 -8.12 -7.60
C VAL A 7 4.59 -7.39 -8.57
N GLN A 8 3.73 -8.12 -9.28
CA GLN A 8 2.59 -7.54 -9.98
C GLN A 8 1.58 -7.09 -8.93
N THR A 9 1.55 -5.79 -8.61
CA THR A 9 0.68 -5.22 -7.58
C THR A 9 -0.76 -5.12 -8.05
N GLU A 10 -1.45 -6.25 -8.08
CA GLU A 10 -2.91 -6.26 -8.05
C GLU A 10 -3.35 -6.03 -6.60
N LEU A 11 -4.15 -4.99 -6.34
CA LEU A 11 -4.70 -4.73 -5.01
C LEU A 11 -5.84 -5.71 -4.76
N THR A 12 -5.52 -6.89 -4.25
CA THR A 12 -6.47 -8.00 -4.05
C THR A 12 -6.75 -8.26 -2.58
N GLU A 13 -5.76 -8.08 -1.71
CA GLU A 13 -5.88 -8.45 -0.30
C GLU A 13 -6.14 -7.25 0.61
N LYS A 14 -7.30 -7.27 1.29
CA LYS A 14 -7.72 -6.24 2.24
C LYS A 14 -6.74 -6.10 3.42
N LYS A 15 -6.10 -7.21 3.84
CA LYS A 15 -5.11 -7.22 4.93
C LYS A 15 -3.96 -6.26 4.64
N PHE A 16 -3.32 -6.40 3.48
CA PHE A 16 -2.20 -5.55 3.08
C PHE A 16 -2.62 -4.10 2.79
N ILE A 17 -3.86 -3.88 2.33
CA ILE A 17 -4.42 -2.54 2.19
C ILE A 17 -4.52 -1.85 3.56
N MET A 18 -5.02 -2.53 4.58
CA MET A 18 -5.14 -1.98 5.92
C MET A 18 -3.77 -1.70 6.54
N LEU A 19 -2.82 -2.63 6.43
CA LEU A 19 -1.45 -2.45 6.92
C LEU A 19 -0.75 -1.28 6.23
N ALA A 20 -0.92 -1.13 4.91
CA ALA A 20 -0.36 -0.01 4.17
C ALA A 20 -0.96 1.33 4.61
N LEU A 21 -2.28 1.40 4.85
CA LEU A 21 -2.92 2.62 5.36
C LEU A 21 -2.46 2.97 6.77
N GLU A 22 -2.27 1.98 7.65
CA GLU A 22 -1.73 2.20 8.99
C GLU A 22 -0.31 2.76 8.94
N GLU A 23 0.56 2.20 8.10
CA GLU A 23 1.92 2.72 7.91
C GLU A 23 1.93 4.14 7.33
N MET A 24 1.07 4.42 6.34
CA MET A 24 0.92 5.79 5.81
C MET A 24 0.44 6.77 6.88
N GLN A 25 -0.43 6.34 7.79
CA GLN A 25 -0.90 7.19 8.89
C GLN A 25 0.22 7.45 9.91
N LYS A 26 1.00 6.43 10.28
CA LYS A 26 2.18 6.60 11.17
C LYS A 26 3.22 7.53 10.59
N ARG A 27 3.43 7.48 9.27
CA ARG A 27 4.35 8.36 8.53
C ARG A 27 3.81 9.78 8.33
N GLY A 28 2.55 10.04 8.70
CA GLY A 28 1.89 11.34 8.53
C GLY A 28 1.50 11.65 7.08
N GLU A 29 1.51 10.65 6.19
CA GLU A 29 1.16 10.81 4.78
C GLU A 29 -0.36 10.89 4.55
N ILE A 30 -1.13 10.30 5.46
CA ILE A 30 -2.59 10.44 5.55
C ILE A 30 -3.00 10.89 6.95
N THR A 31 -4.13 11.57 7.05
CA THR A 31 -4.65 12.06 8.33
C THR A 31 -5.45 10.97 9.04
N SER A 32 -6.36 10.32 8.31
CA SER A 32 -7.16 9.23 8.85
C SER A 32 -7.70 8.34 7.73
N PHE A 33 -8.12 7.14 8.08
CA PHE A 33 -8.92 6.30 7.19
C PHE A 33 -10.05 5.65 7.98
N ARG A 34 -11.15 5.33 7.29
CA ARG A 34 -12.32 4.65 7.85
C ARG A 34 -12.69 3.47 6.96
N VAL A 35 -12.73 2.29 7.56
CA VAL A 35 -13.20 1.07 6.89
C VAL A 35 -14.71 0.99 7.01
N ASN A 36 -15.38 0.86 5.87
CA ASN A 36 -16.81 0.61 5.80
C ASN A 36 -17.06 -0.86 5.41
N ASN A 37 -17.39 -1.68 6.41
CA ASN A 37 -17.64 -3.10 6.24
C ASN A 37 -18.91 -3.43 5.45
N LYS A 38 -19.84 -2.47 5.27
CA LYS A 38 -21.10 -2.73 4.55
C LYS A 38 -20.91 -2.74 3.04
N ASN A 39 -19.96 -1.94 2.53
CA ASN A 39 -19.76 -1.71 1.09
C ASN A 39 -18.36 -2.11 0.62
N ASP A 40 -17.58 -2.80 1.46
CA ASP A 40 -16.15 -3.07 1.26
C ASP A 40 -15.40 -1.86 0.68
N SER A 41 -15.66 -0.71 1.29
CA SER A 41 -15.05 0.56 0.91
C SER A 41 -14.21 1.10 2.05
N ILE A 42 -13.12 1.77 1.72
CA ILE A 42 -12.26 2.43 2.68
C ILE A 42 -12.17 3.90 2.26
N ASP A 43 -12.61 4.78 3.14
CA ASP A 43 -12.51 6.22 2.93
C ASP A 43 -11.22 6.71 3.60
N VAL A 44 -10.37 7.38 2.84
CA VAL A 44 -9.07 7.90 3.25
C VAL A 44 -9.14 9.41 3.17
N ASP A 45 -8.70 10.08 4.24
CA ASP A 45 -8.55 11.52 4.32
C ASP A 45 -7.07 11.88 4.34
N ARG A 46 -6.65 12.65 3.34
CA ARG A 46 -5.30 13.19 3.21
C ARG A 46 -5.38 14.71 3.27
N SER A 47 -5.32 15.27 4.48
CA SER A 47 -5.31 16.72 4.71
C SER A 47 -6.47 17.47 4.04
N GLY A 48 -7.67 16.86 4.00
CA GLY A 48 -8.86 17.42 3.37
C GLY A 48 -9.19 16.82 1.99
N ASP A 49 -8.22 16.15 1.35
CA ASP A 49 -8.47 15.41 0.12
C ASP A 49 -9.05 14.02 0.44
N LYS A 50 -10.26 13.77 -0.06
CA LYS A 50 -10.97 12.51 0.16
C LYS A 50 -10.70 11.53 -0.98
N ILE A 51 -10.22 10.35 -0.62
CA ILE A 51 -9.99 9.24 -1.52
C ILE A 51 -10.81 8.06 -1.03
N THR A 52 -11.45 7.34 -1.93
CA THR A 52 -12.21 6.14 -1.59
C THR A 52 -11.58 4.96 -2.31
N ILE A 53 -11.23 3.91 -1.56
CA ILE A 53 -10.79 2.62 -2.08
C ILE A 53 -12.00 1.69 -2.06
N LYS A 54 -12.37 1.10 -3.19
CA LYS A 54 -13.53 0.20 -3.31
C LYS A 54 -13.19 -1.04 -4.11
N LEU A 55 -13.75 -2.17 -3.70
CA LEU A 55 -13.68 -3.38 -4.50
C LEU A 55 -14.52 -3.22 -5.77
N ASP A 56 -13.90 -3.37 -6.94
CA ASP A 56 -14.60 -3.48 -8.20
C ASP A 56 -15.18 -4.89 -8.34
N ALA A 57 -16.50 -4.97 -8.50
CA ALA A 57 -17.24 -6.22 -8.62
C ALA A 57 -16.85 -7.05 -9.85
N LYS A 58 -16.33 -6.42 -10.92
CA LYS A 58 -15.97 -7.11 -12.16
C LYS A 58 -14.57 -7.72 -12.10
N THR A 59 -13.61 -6.97 -11.60
CA THR A 59 -12.20 -7.36 -11.57
C THR A 59 -11.80 -8.02 -10.24
N LYS A 60 -12.65 -7.91 -9.20
CA LYS A 60 -12.34 -8.32 -7.82
C LYS A 60 -11.06 -7.66 -7.29
N GLN A 61 -10.71 -6.49 -7.81
CA GLN A 61 -9.57 -5.69 -7.39
C GLN A 61 -10.04 -4.39 -6.74
N TYR A 62 -9.28 -3.89 -5.78
CA TYR A 62 -9.54 -2.59 -5.17
C TYR A 62 -9.11 -1.47 -6.10
N GLN A 63 -10.02 -0.52 -6.35
CA GLN A 63 -9.81 0.66 -7.17
C GLN A 63 -9.94 1.93 -6.34
N PHE A 64 -9.20 2.96 -6.74
CA PHE A 64 -9.26 4.28 -6.15
C PHE A 64 -10.28 5.16 -6.87
N ALA A 65 -11.09 5.88 -6.10
CA ALA A 65 -12.02 6.90 -6.56
C ALA A 65 -11.75 8.22 -5.81
N GLY A 66 -11.85 9.35 -6.52
CA GLY A 66 -11.56 10.68 -5.98
C GLY A 66 -11.08 11.63 -7.08
N ASP A 67 -10.51 12.77 -6.69
CA ASP A 67 -9.86 13.69 -7.63
C ASP A 67 -8.67 13.01 -8.31
N SER A 68 -8.62 13.06 -9.64
CA SER A 68 -7.62 12.33 -10.45
C SER A 68 -6.18 12.71 -10.13
N ARG A 69 -5.90 13.96 -9.75
CA ARG A 69 -4.55 14.43 -9.42
C ARG A 69 -4.09 13.86 -8.09
N VAL A 70 -4.97 13.94 -7.10
CA VAL A 70 -4.71 13.41 -5.75
C VAL A 70 -4.56 11.90 -5.81
N VAL A 71 -5.51 11.22 -6.46
CA VAL A 71 -5.54 9.76 -6.60
C VAL A 71 -4.29 9.24 -7.32
N SER A 72 -3.82 9.90 -8.37
CA SER A 72 -2.60 9.48 -9.09
C SER A 72 -1.33 9.56 -8.23
N SER A 73 -1.20 10.64 -7.44
CA SER A 73 -0.05 10.78 -6.52
C SER A 73 -0.13 9.79 -5.35
N PHE A 74 -1.33 9.60 -4.80
CA PHE A 74 -1.59 8.71 -3.69
C PHE A 74 -1.42 7.25 -4.09
N SER A 75 -1.97 6.83 -5.24
CA SER A 75 -1.95 5.44 -5.68
C SER A 75 -0.53 4.94 -5.88
N LYS A 76 0.37 5.72 -6.50
CA LYS A 76 1.79 5.35 -6.67
C LYS A 76 2.46 5.07 -5.32
N ARG A 77 2.29 5.98 -4.37
CA ARG A 77 2.87 5.87 -3.03
C ARG A 77 2.26 4.71 -2.24
N PHE A 78 0.95 4.62 -2.26
CA PHE A 78 0.20 3.55 -1.61
C PHE A 78 0.61 2.17 -2.14
N THR A 79 0.74 2.02 -3.46
CA THR A 79 1.16 0.75 -4.09
C THR A 79 2.56 0.33 -3.66
N GLN A 80 3.49 1.26 -3.46
CA GLN A 80 4.83 0.96 -2.93
C GLN A 80 4.75 0.40 -1.51
N ILE A 81 3.98 1.05 -0.63
CA ILE A 81 3.83 0.64 0.77
C ILE A 81 3.07 -0.69 0.86
N TYR A 82 2.03 -0.87 0.04
CA TYR A 82 1.33 -2.14 -0.10
C TYR A 82 2.27 -3.28 -0.49
N ALA A 83 3.14 -3.06 -1.48
CA ALA A 83 4.12 -4.06 -1.90
C ALA A 83 5.12 -4.38 -0.77
N LEU A 84 5.59 -3.36 -0.05
CA LEU A 84 6.46 -3.51 1.11
C LEU A 84 5.82 -4.40 2.19
N GLU A 85 4.57 -4.13 2.57
CA GLU A 85 3.87 -4.92 3.59
C GLU A 85 3.59 -6.36 3.13
N SER A 86 3.29 -6.56 1.85
CA SER A 86 3.15 -7.90 1.27
C SER A 86 4.47 -8.68 1.27
N ILE A 87 5.59 -8.01 0.97
CA ILE A 87 6.94 -8.62 1.00
C ILE A 87 7.31 -9.00 2.44
N LYS A 88 7.09 -8.12 3.42
CA LYS A 88 7.37 -8.39 4.84
C LYS A 88 6.68 -9.66 5.34
N ASP A 89 5.42 -9.87 4.97
CA ASP A 89 4.65 -11.07 5.34
C ASP A 89 5.14 -12.34 4.60
N SER A 90 5.83 -12.16 3.48
CA SER A 90 6.35 -13.25 2.63
C SER A 90 7.84 -13.55 2.83
N LEU A 91 8.54 -12.80 3.69
CA LEU A 91 9.96 -13.00 3.93
C LEU A 91 10.20 -14.33 4.67
N PRO A 92 11.17 -15.16 4.23
CA PRO A 92 11.58 -16.32 4.99
C PRO A 92 12.13 -15.92 6.37
N LEU A 93 11.91 -16.76 7.38
CA LEU A 93 12.32 -16.51 8.77
C LEU A 93 13.83 -16.21 8.95
N ASP A 94 14.66 -16.66 8.01
CA ASP A 94 16.11 -16.49 8.04
C ASP A 94 16.57 -15.09 7.59
N PHE A 95 15.66 -14.24 7.11
CA PHE A 95 15.99 -12.91 6.60
C PHE A 95 15.27 -11.81 7.39
N GLU A 96 16.03 -10.83 7.88
CA GLU A 96 15.54 -9.61 8.51
C GLU A 96 15.80 -8.39 7.62
N ILE A 97 14.94 -7.37 7.69
CA ILE A 97 15.17 -6.10 6.98
C ILE A 97 16.20 -5.28 7.77
N GLU A 98 17.40 -5.13 7.20
CA GLU A 98 18.49 -4.34 7.80
C GLU A 98 18.38 -2.85 7.45
N THR A 99 17.92 -2.51 6.25
CA THR A 99 17.75 -1.11 5.86
C THR A 99 16.64 -0.95 4.83
N GLU A 100 15.72 -0.02 5.08
CA GLU A 100 14.72 0.46 4.13
C GLU A 100 15.13 1.87 3.65
N LYS A 101 15.33 2.05 2.34
CA LYS A 101 15.63 3.36 1.74
C LYS A 101 14.73 3.62 0.55
N GLU A 102 14.09 4.78 0.53
CA GLU A 102 13.37 5.27 -0.64
C GLU A 102 14.31 6.10 -1.52
N ILE A 103 14.52 5.66 -2.77
CA ILE A 103 15.36 6.38 -3.74
C ILE A 103 14.57 6.48 -5.04
N GLY A 104 14.23 7.71 -5.46
CA GLY A 104 13.62 7.94 -6.78
C GLY A 104 12.23 7.32 -6.99
N GLY A 105 11.48 7.02 -5.93
CA GLY A 105 10.20 6.31 -6.02
C GLY A 105 10.33 4.78 -6.06
N GLU A 106 11.51 4.26 -5.76
CA GLU A 106 11.74 2.83 -5.52
C GLU A 106 12.06 2.62 -4.04
N ILE A 107 11.47 1.57 -3.45
CA ILE A 107 11.82 1.13 -2.10
C ILE A 107 12.95 0.11 -2.25
N ASN A 108 14.14 0.48 -1.80
CA ASN A 108 15.28 -0.42 -1.69
C ASN A 108 15.27 -1.07 -0.31
N LEU A 109 15.20 -2.39 -0.29
CA LEU A 109 15.30 -3.22 0.91
C LEU A 109 16.65 -3.92 0.92
N ILE A 110 17.44 -3.66 1.96
CA ILE A 110 18.62 -4.46 2.29
C ILE A 110 18.17 -5.50 3.30
N LEU A 111 18.26 -6.76 2.91
CA LEU A 111 17.95 -7.91 3.77
C LEU A 111 19.24 -8.47 4.34
N LYS A 112 19.21 -8.85 5.60
CA LYS A 112 20.30 -9.52 6.31
C LYS A 112 19.84 -10.93 6.67
N GLY A 113 20.67 -11.91 6.34
CA GLY A 113 20.54 -13.32 6.69
C GLY A 113 21.93 -13.91 6.90
#